data_AF-A0A1W2M1F2-F1
#
_entry.id   AF-A0A1W2M1F2-F1
#
_cell.length_a   1.000
_cell.length_b   1.000
_cell.length_c   1.000
_cell.angle_alpha   90.00
_cell.angle_beta   90.00
_cell.angle_gamma   90.00
#
_symmetry.space_group_name_H-M   'P 1'
#
loop_
_entity.id
_entity.type
_entity.pdbx_description
1 polymer ?
#
loop_
_entity_poly.entity_id
_entity_poly.type
_entity_poly.pdbx_seq_one_letter_code
_entity_poly.pdbx_strand_id
1 'polypeptide(L)'
;MDLPRDIFEVDGYAYYAKDSNDPKIEYWFFNGSWNFRDNFIGTGAPGDASGIGAAVPNCWAWAGEAIAAQDYEGNSYPVKHFARQNAGVTATLWDIEDRTSGFKMLMDHGGTQLAFKRTKPGCEGEALQARYYYEHNQGGDGSWGFSISLFGMALSYTSSPLKLQKATGVLSSI
;
A
#
# COMPACT_ATOMS: atom_id res chain seq x y z
N MET A 1 -18.08 -19.30 3.10
CA MET A 1 -18.14 -19.18 1.63
C MET A 1 -16.72 -18.93 1.18
N ASP A 2 -16.16 -19.79 0.34
CA ASP A 2 -14.79 -19.60 -0.14
C ASP A 2 -14.79 -18.54 -1.25
N LEU A 3 -13.97 -17.51 -1.08
CA LEU A 3 -13.83 -16.46 -2.09
C LEU A 3 -12.91 -16.93 -3.22
N PRO A 4 -13.18 -16.55 -4.48
CA PRO A 4 -12.25 -16.81 -5.59
C PRO A 4 -10.88 -16.19 -5.31
N ARG A 5 -9.79 -16.92 -5.60
CA ARG A 5 -8.41 -16.41 -5.39
C ARG A 5 -8.07 -15.21 -6.26
N ASP A 6 -8.83 -14.96 -7.31
CA ASP A 6 -8.63 -13.95 -8.35
C ASP A 6 -9.65 -12.79 -8.24
N ILE A 7 -10.29 -12.66 -7.07
CA ILE A 7 -11.24 -11.59 -6.73
C ILE A 7 -10.69 -10.16 -6.84
N PHE A 8 -9.38 -9.98 -6.62
CA PHE A 8 -8.67 -8.74 -6.92
C PHE A 8 -7.26 -9.03 -7.38
N GLU A 9 -6.63 -8.07 -8.04
CA GLU A 9 -5.23 -8.13 -8.48
C GLU A 9 -4.42 -7.06 -7.77
N VAL A 10 -3.11 -7.30 -7.66
CA VAL A 10 -2.17 -6.29 -7.18
C VAL A 10 -1.02 -6.18 -8.14
N ASP A 11 -0.66 -4.95 -8.46
CA ASP A 11 0.45 -4.61 -9.34
C ASP A 11 1.40 -3.67 -8.63
N GLY A 12 2.64 -3.64 -9.09
CA GLY A 12 3.66 -2.76 -8.53
C GLY A 12 4.66 -2.33 -9.56
N TYR A 13 5.12 -1.09 -9.43
CA TYR A 13 6.12 -0.52 -10.30
C TYR A 13 6.96 0.51 -9.56
N ALA A 14 8.19 0.71 -10.05
CA ALA A 14 9.10 1.71 -9.55
C ALA A 14 9.54 2.66 -10.67
N TYR A 15 9.69 3.93 -10.35
CA TYR A 15 10.26 4.92 -11.26
C TYR A 15 11.08 5.94 -10.47
N TYR A 16 11.93 6.70 -11.16
CA TYR A 16 12.64 7.82 -10.57
C TYR A 16 12.34 9.12 -11.31
N ALA A 17 12.46 10.24 -10.60
CA ALA A 17 12.41 11.56 -11.16
C ALA A 17 13.57 12.40 -10.61
N LYS A 18 14.13 13.26 -11.44
CA LYS A 18 15.11 14.27 -11.01
C LYS A 18 14.42 15.59 -10.76
N ASP A 19 14.88 16.32 -9.76
CA ASP A 19 14.40 17.69 -9.53
C ASP A 19 14.77 18.56 -10.73
N SER A 20 13.81 19.36 -11.22
CA SER A 20 14.01 20.20 -12.40
C SER A 20 14.97 21.36 -12.14
N ASN A 21 15.12 21.78 -10.88
CA ASN A 21 15.97 22.90 -10.47
C ASN A 21 17.36 22.43 -10.02
N ASP A 22 17.48 21.17 -9.55
CA ASP A 22 18.76 20.54 -9.24
C ASP A 22 18.77 19.06 -9.68
N PRO A 23 19.30 18.73 -10.87
CA PRO A 23 19.31 17.37 -11.39
C PRO A 23 20.19 16.40 -10.60
N LYS A 24 20.92 16.86 -9.57
CA LYS A 24 21.61 16.00 -8.59
C LYS A 24 20.66 15.43 -7.55
N ILE A 25 19.49 16.03 -7.38
CA ILE A 25 18.42 15.51 -6.52
C ILE A 25 17.60 14.51 -7.32
N GLU A 26 17.58 13.28 -6.82
CA GLU A 26 16.84 12.17 -7.41
C GLU A 26 15.85 11.61 -6.39
N TYR A 27 14.60 11.46 -6.83
CA TYR A 27 13.52 10.84 -6.10
C TYR A 27 13.19 9.48 -6.72
N TRP A 28 13.09 8.45 -5.90
CA TRP A 28 12.62 7.12 -6.28
C TRP A 28 11.26 6.85 -5.68
N PHE A 29 10.34 6.37 -6.50
CA PHE A 29 8.96 6.12 -6.15
C PHE A 29 8.67 4.64 -6.31
N PHE A 30 8.19 4.02 -5.23
CA PHE A 30 7.63 2.68 -5.26
C PHE A 30 6.13 2.79 -5.15
N ASN A 31 5.44 2.17 -6.08
CA ASN A 31 4.00 2.24 -6.18
C ASN A 31 3.44 0.83 -6.18
N GLY A 32 2.32 0.67 -5.51
CA GLY A 32 1.50 -0.51 -5.61
C GLY A 32 0.05 -0.12 -5.84
N SER A 33 -0.66 -0.92 -6.61
CA SER A 33 -2.08 -0.74 -6.87
C SER A 33 -2.83 -2.02 -6.59
N TRP A 34 -4.10 -1.89 -6.25
CA TRP A 34 -5.06 -2.99 -6.22
C TRP A 34 -6.22 -2.68 -7.15
N ASN A 35 -6.84 -3.75 -7.65
CA ASN A 35 -8.03 -3.65 -8.48
C ASN A 35 -8.91 -4.87 -8.24
N PHE A 36 -10.11 -4.67 -7.69
CA PHE A 36 -11.09 -5.72 -7.57
C PHE A 36 -11.71 -6.01 -8.95
N ARG A 37 -12.24 -7.22 -9.11
CA ARG A 37 -13.10 -7.48 -10.26
C ARG A 37 -14.43 -6.78 -9.99
N ASP A 38 -14.73 -5.78 -10.81
CA ASP A 38 -16.00 -5.05 -10.81
C ASP A 38 -17.17 -5.99 -10.50
N ASN A 39 -18.06 -5.56 -9.59
CA ASN A 39 -19.21 -6.30 -9.03
C ASN A 39 -18.94 -7.19 -7.79
N PHE A 40 -17.83 -7.01 -7.07
CA PHE A 40 -17.67 -7.70 -5.78
C PHE A 40 -18.47 -7.00 -4.66
N ILE A 41 -19.33 -7.77 -3.98
CA ILE A 41 -20.20 -7.31 -2.90
C ILE A 41 -19.66 -7.84 -1.56
N GLY A 42 -19.29 -6.92 -0.67
CA GLY A 42 -19.08 -7.18 0.76
C GLY A 42 -17.68 -6.86 1.27
N THR A 43 -17.52 -5.66 1.81
CA THR A 43 -16.54 -5.36 2.86
C THR A 43 -17.22 -5.59 4.21
N GLY A 44 -16.46 -5.98 5.23
CA GLY A 44 -16.92 -5.95 6.62
C GLY A 44 -15.85 -5.23 7.43
N ALA A 45 -16.20 -4.66 8.58
CA ALA A 45 -15.20 -4.10 9.49
C ALA A 45 -14.14 -5.16 9.89
N PRO A 46 -12.97 -4.83 10.47
CA PRO A 46 -12.22 -3.58 10.26
C PRO A 46 -11.88 -3.33 8.78
N GLY A 47 -11.27 -2.18 8.48
CA GLY A 47 -10.94 -1.76 7.12
C GLY A 47 -9.91 -2.66 6.41
N ASP A 48 -9.70 -2.39 5.13
CA ASP A 48 -8.65 -3.03 4.33
C ASP A 48 -7.29 -2.41 4.65
N ALA A 49 -6.21 -3.10 4.26
CA ALA A 49 -4.84 -2.67 4.52
C ALA A 49 -4.06 -2.48 3.22
N SER A 50 -3.40 -1.34 3.06
CA SER A 50 -2.49 -1.09 1.94
C SER A 50 -1.16 -0.55 2.44
N GLY A 51 -0.06 -1.17 2.03
CA GLY A 51 1.25 -0.78 2.55
C GLY A 51 2.43 -1.19 1.67
N ILE A 52 3.53 -0.47 1.86
CA ILE A 52 4.81 -0.75 1.21
C ILE A 52 5.86 -0.94 2.31
N GLY A 53 6.57 -2.06 2.25
CA GLY A 53 7.75 -2.30 3.07
C GLY A 53 9.01 -2.20 2.21
N ALA A 54 10.04 -1.53 2.72
CA ALA A 54 11.27 -1.23 2.01
C ALA A 54 12.53 -1.58 2.81
N ALA A 55 13.60 -1.96 2.11
CA ALA A 55 14.96 -1.94 2.62
C ALA A 55 15.64 -0.66 2.12
N VAL A 56 16.09 0.16 3.07
CA VAL A 56 16.56 1.53 2.81
C VAL A 56 18.04 1.64 3.22
N PRO A 57 18.97 1.54 2.26
CA PRO A 57 20.39 1.78 2.50
C PRO A 57 20.67 3.21 2.97
N ASN A 58 21.87 3.44 3.50
CA ASN A 58 22.27 4.72 4.13
C ASN A 58 22.28 5.92 3.17
N CYS A 59 22.27 5.65 1.86
CA CYS A 59 22.20 6.66 0.82
C CYS A 59 20.82 7.30 0.62
N TRP A 60 19.79 6.82 1.31
CA TRP A 60 18.40 7.19 1.04
C TRP A 60 17.71 7.78 2.25
N ALA A 61 16.89 8.80 2.01
CA ALA A 61 15.99 9.37 3.01
C ALA A 61 14.55 9.24 2.54
N TRP A 62 13.64 9.04 3.50
CA TRP A 62 12.20 9.13 3.24
C TRP A 62 11.85 10.51 2.69
N ALA A 63 11.10 10.56 1.60
CA ALA A 63 10.72 11.81 0.92
C ALA A 63 9.20 12.06 0.95
N GLY A 64 8.39 11.01 1.15
CA GLY A 64 6.95 11.14 1.19
C GLY A 64 6.23 9.82 0.96
N GLU A 65 4.91 9.88 1.02
CA GLU A 65 4.01 8.78 0.73
C GLU A 65 2.66 9.33 0.30
N ALA A 66 1.86 8.51 -0.35
CA ALA A 66 0.49 8.83 -0.70
C ALA A 66 -0.37 7.57 -0.75
N ILE A 67 -1.68 7.74 -0.56
CA ILE A 67 -2.69 6.72 -0.83
C ILE A 67 -3.87 7.38 -1.54
N ALA A 68 -4.48 6.63 -2.47
CA ALA A 68 -5.74 6.98 -3.08
C ALA A 68 -6.54 5.72 -3.38
N ALA A 69 -7.87 5.85 -3.37
CA ALA A 69 -8.78 4.79 -3.79
C ALA A 69 -9.99 5.40 -4.51
N GLN A 70 -10.71 4.58 -5.25
CA GLN A 70 -11.90 4.92 -6.02
C GLN A 70 -12.93 3.78 -5.89
N ASP A 71 -14.21 4.12 -6.05
CA ASP A 71 -15.27 3.12 -6.23
C ASP A 71 -15.28 2.59 -7.67
N TYR A 72 -16.08 1.54 -7.94
CA TYR A 72 -16.16 0.92 -9.28
C TYR A 72 -16.61 1.89 -10.39
N GLU A 73 -17.19 3.05 -10.05
CA GLU A 73 -17.61 4.08 -11.00
C GLU A 73 -16.51 5.13 -11.25
N GLY A 74 -15.36 4.99 -10.58
CA GLY A 74 -14.21 5.88 -10.66
C GLY A 74 -14.30 7.09 -9.73
N ASN A 75 -15.30 7.16 -8.85
CA ASN A 75 -15.43 8.26 -7.90
C ASN A 75 -14.37 8.12 -6.81
N SER A 76 -13.63 9.21 -6.55
CA SER A 76 -12.60 9.20 -5.51
C SER A 76 -13.16 8.91 -4.12
N TYR A 77 -12.47 8.02 -3.41
CA TYR A 77 -12.76 7.70 -2.03
C TYR A 77 -12.23 8.80 -1.09
N PRO A 78 -13.06 9.38 -0.21
CA PRO A 78 -12.66 10.54 0.58
C PRO A 78 -11.51 10.24 1.54
N VAL A 79 -10.54 11.18 1.62
CA VAL A 79 -9.31 11.01 2.40
C VAL A 79 -9.52 10.68 3.88
N LYS A 80 -10.65 11.13 4.46
CA LYS A 80 -11.02 10.87 5.86
C LYS A 80 -11.15 9.38 6.22
N HIS A 81 -11.23 8.51 5.22
CA HIS A 81 -11.33 7.06 5.38
C HIS A 81 -9.97 6.36 5.37
N PHE A 82 -8.87 7.09 5.17
CA PHE A 82 -7.54 6.53 5.30
C PHE A 82 -6.96 6.91 6.67
N ALA A 83 -6.58 5.90 7.46
CA ALA A 83 -5.85 6.12 8.71
C ALA A 83 -4.43 5.56 8.58
N ARG A 84 -3.43 6.42 8.79
CA ARG A 84 -2.02 6.04 8.75
C ARG A 84 -1.65 5.32 10.05
N GLN A 85 -1.10 4.12 9.94
CA GLN A 85 -0.94 3.18 11.05
C GLN A 85 0.53 3.00 11.47
N ASN A 86 1.41 2.73 10.50
CA ASN A 86 2.87 2.83 10.69
C ASN A 86 3.47 3.49 9.49
N ALA A 87 4.22 4.55 9.70
CA ALA A 87 5.08 5.03 8.67
C ALA A 87 6.42 5.43 9.25
N GLY A 88 7.38 4.56 9.00
CA GLY A 88 8.77 4.79 9.27
C GLY A 88 9.49 5.12 7.99
N VAL A 89 10.80 5.31 8.09
CA VAL A 89 11.66 5.47 6.91
C VAL A 89 11.54 4.27 5.98
N THR A 90 11.33 3.07 6.53
CA THR A 90 11.37 1.81 5.78
C THR A 90 9.99 1.25 5.43
N ALA A 91 8.88 1.92 5.79
CA ALA A 91 7.56 1.39 5.47
C ALA A 91 6.47 2.46 5.56
N THR A 92 5.38 2.22 4.84
CA THR A 92 4.10 2.91 5.02
C THR A 92 2.98 1.87 5.09
N LEU A 93 1.99 2.12 5.93
CA LEU A 93 0.79 1.30 6.06
C LEU A 93 -0.41 2.18 6.33
N TRP A 94 -1.46 1.93 5.56
CA TRP A 94 -2.75 2.60 5.62
C TRP A 94 -3.84 1.59 5.94
N ASP A 95 -4.63 1.94 6.94
CA ASP A 95 -5.98 1.42 7.15
C ASP A 95 -6.93 2.14 6.20
N ILE A 96 -7.77 1.37 5.52
CA ILE A 96 -8.80 1.90 4.63
C ILE A 96 -10.16 1.57 5.24
N GLU A 97 -10.72 2.53 5.96
CA GLU A 97 -11.95 2.35 6.73
C GLU A 97 -13.19 2.41 5.83
N ASP A 98 -13.80 1.25 5.56
CA ASP A 98 -15.08 1.16 4.85
C ASP A 98 -16.28 0.88 5.78
N ARG A 99 -16.47 1.71 6.82
CA ARG A 99 -17.57 1.53 7.79
C ARG A 99 -18.95 1.93 7.29
N THR A 100 -19.06 2.62 6.16
CA THR A 100 -20.29 3.34 5.76
C THR A 100 -21.04 2.67 4.61
N SER A 101 -20.41 1.76 3.88
CA SER A 101 -20.82 1.43 2.52
C SER A 101 -21.86 0.31 2.40
N GLY A 102 -22.08 -0.47 3.46
CA GLY A 102 -23.00 -1.61 3.41
C GLY A 102 -22.53 -2.63 2.38
N PHE A 103 -23.31 -2.85 1.31
CA PHE A 103 -23.01 -3.85 0.28
C PHE A 103 -22.17 -3.32 -0.90
N LYS A 104 -21.95 -2.00 -1.05
CA LYS A 104 -21.18 -1.43 -2.17
C LYS A 104 -19.72 -1.27 -1.75
N MET A 105 -18.77 -1.88 -2.45
CA MET A 105 -17.35 -1.61 -2.20
C MET A 105 -17.00 -0.19 -2.68
N LEU A 106 -16.53 0.68 -1.78
CA LEU A 106 -16.17 2.06 -2.11
C LEU A 106 -14.67 2.27 -2.41
N MET A 107 -13.88 1.21 -2.30
CA MET A 107 -12.43 1.20 -2.58
C MET A 107 -12.07 0.05 -3.53
N ASP A 108 -12.85 -0.06 -4.59
CA ASP A 108 -12.75 -1.10 -5.63
C ASP A 108 -11.38 -1.09 -6.35
N HIS A 109 -10.77 0.07 -6.50
CA HIS A 109 -9.40 0.20 -6.99
C HIS A 109 -8.67 1.32 -6.29
N GLY A 110 -7.35 1.23 -6.24
CA GLY A 110 -6.54 2.25 -5.60
C GLY A 110 -5.05 1.94 -5.64
N GLY A 111 -4.28 2.76 -4.94
CA GLY A 111 -2.86 2.53 -4.80
C GLY A 111 -2.21 3.28 -3.65
N THR A 112 -1.06 2.76 -3.25
CA THR A 112 -0.17 3.33 -2.25
C THR A 112 1.18 3.63 -2.89
N GLN A 113 1.77 4.75 -2.51
CA GLN A 113 3.08 5.20 -2.96
C GLN A 113 4.00 5.46 -1.77
N LEU A 114 5.26 5.09 -1.90
CA LEU A 114 6.34 5.43 -0.99
C LEU A 114 7.52 6.02 -1.77
N ALA A 115 7.98 7.19 -1.36
CA ALA A 115 9.02 7.95 -2.05
C ALA A 115 10.29 8.10 -1.20
N PHE A 116 11.44 8.02 -1.86
CA PHE A 116 12.77 8.18 -1.29
C PHE A 116 13.56 9.22 -2.06
N LYS A 117 14.42 9.95 -1.36
CA LYS A 117 15.38 10.90 -1.94
C LYS A 117 16.79 10.38 -1.74
N ARG A 118 17.62 10.41 -2.79
CA ARG A 118 19.05 10.14 -2.67
C ARG A 118 19.71 11.30 -1.93
N THR A 119 20.47 10.98 -0.87
CA THR A 119 21.03 11.99 0.05
C THR A 119 22.48 12.33 -0.24
N LYS A 120 23.22 11.46 -0.94
CA LYS A 120 24.65 11.60 -1.18
C LYS A 120 25.04 11.15 -2.60
N PRO A 121 26.06 11.78 -3.22
CA PRO A 121 26.69 11.26 -4.44
C PRO A 121 27.52 10.00 -4.14
N GLY A 122 27.75 9.15 -5.15
CA GLY A 122 28.54 7.91 -5.02
C GLY A 122 27.75 6.70 -4.49
N CYS A 123 26.42 6.73 -4.63
CA CYS A 123 25.51 5.72 -4.13
C CYS A 123 25.00 4.77 -5.24
N GLU A 124 25.70 4.69 -6.38
CA GLU A 124 25.22 3.94 -7.56
C GLU A 124 25.09 2.42 -7.33
N GLY A 125 25.65 1.88 -6.24
CA GLY A 125 25.52 0.46 -5.89
C GLY A 125 24.53 0.15 -4.76
N GLU A 126 23.91 1.17 -4.13
CA GLU A 126 23.00 0.98 -3.00
C GLU A 126 21.54 0.96 -3.47
N ALA A 127 21.09 -0.17 -4.02
CA ALA A 127 19.72 -0.32 -4.50
C ALA A 127 18.69 -0.25 -3.36
N LEU A 128 17.67 0.60 -3.52
CA LEU A 128 16.43 0.53 -2.76
C LEU A 128 15.66 -0.70 -3.19
N GLN A 129 15.05 -1.38 -2.23
CA GLN A 129 14.12 -2.47 -2.51
C GLN A 129 12.82 -2.19 -1.79
N ALA A 130 11.70 -2.41 -2.45
CA ALA A 130 10.38 -2.29 -1.86
C ALA A 130 9.43 -3.38 -2.34
N ARG A 131 8.43 -3.67 -1.53
CA ARG A 131 7.38 -4.61 -1.86
C ARG A 131 6.04 -4.06 -1.41
N TYR A 132 5.07 -4.11 -2.32
CA TYR A 132 3.70 -3.72 -2.04
C TYR A 132 2.91 -4.90 -1.47
N TYR A 133 2.05 -4.59 -0.51
CA TYR A 133 1.14 -5.50 0.16
C TYR A 133 -0.26 -4.89 0.19
N TYR A 134 -1.25 -5.73 -0.07
CA TYR A 134 -2.64 -5.40 0.14
C TYR A 134 -3.33 -6.54 0.87
N GLU A 135 -4.13 -6.22 1.88
CA GLU A 135 -5.06 -7.16 2.49
C GLU A 135 -6.47 -6.62 2.39
N HIS A 136 -7.37 -7.45 1.87
CA HIS A 136 -8.78 -7.24 1.95
C HIS A 136 -9.37 -8.02 3.13
N ASN A 137 -10.18 -7.35 3.94
CA ASN A 137 -10.77 -7.89 5.15
C ASN A 137 -12.31 -7.91 5.07
N GLN A 138 -12.90 -9.06 5.39
CA GLN A 138 -14.34 -9.27 5.39
C GLN A 138 -14.82 -9.75 6.75
N GLY A 139 -15.11 -8.79 7.64
CA GLY A 139 -16.01 -9.01 8.78
C GLY A 139 -15.33 -9.41 10.08
N GLY A 140 -15.19 -8.41 10.94
CA GLY A 140 -14.54 -8.37 12.23
C GLY A 140 -14.85 -7.06 12.95
N ASP A 141 -14.65 -7.07 14.25
CA ASP A 141 -15.03 -6.04 15.19
C ASP A 141 -13.83 -5.79 16.10
N GLY A 142 -13.18 -4.65 15.94
CA GLY A 142 -12.20 -4.17 16.90
C GLY A 142 -10.93 -3.57 16.32
N SER A 143 -9.93 -3.51 17.19
CA SER A 143 -8.60 -2.98 16.93
C SER A 143 -7.73 -4.05 16.26
N TRP A 144 -6.79 -3.63 15.44
CA TRP A 144 -5.89 -4.51 14.73
C TRP A 144 -4.44 -4.03 14.92
N GLY A 145 -3.53 -4.97 15.09
CA GLY A 145 -2.10 -4.71 15.18
C GLY A 145 -1.41 -5.13 13.91
N PHE A 146 -0.39 -4.40 13.47
CA PHE A 146 0.28 -4.64 12.20
C PHE A 146 1.79 -4.59 12.33
N SER A 147 2.47 -5.31 11.44
CA SER A 147 3.89 -5.10 11.14
C SER A 147 4.11 -5.24 9.64
N ILE A 148 5.00 -4.44 9.08
CA ILE A 148 5.32 -4.45 7.67
C ILE A 148 6.82 -4.24 7.47
N SER A 149 7.38 -4.98 6.53
CA SER A 149 8.78 -4.92 6.10
C SER A 149 8.88 -5.35 4.64
N LEU A 150 10.09 -5.27 4.06
CA LEU A 150 10.34 -5.82 2.73
C LEU A 150 9.95 -7.31 2.62
N PHE A 151 10.09 -8.08 3.71
CA PHE A 151 9.94 -9.54 3.71
C PHE A 151 8.54 -10.03 4.08
N GLY A 152 7.69 -9.16 4.63
CA GLY A 152 6.31 -9.54 4.91
C GLY A 152 5.49 -8.42 5.55
N MET A 153 4.18 -8.58 5.42
CA MET A 153 3.17 -7.86 6.18
C MET A 153 2.41 -8.86 7.04
N ALA A 154 2.30 -8.58 8.34
CA ALA A 154 1.54 -9.38 9.29
C ALA A 154 0.49 -8.51 9.95
N LEU A 155 -0.77 -8.96 9.90
CA LEU A 155 -1.93 -8.27 10.43
C LEU A 155 -2.62 -9.17 11.47
N SER A 156 -2.82 -8.62 12.66
CA SER A 156 -3.42 -9.28 13.81
C SER A 156 -4.74 -8.60 14.15
N TYR A 157 -5.76 -9.40 14.45
CA TYR A 157 -7.13 -8.96 14.62
C TYR A 157 -7.67 -9.48 15.95
N THR A 158 -8.53 -8.71 16.61
CA THR A 158 -9.22 -9.15 17.84
C THR A 158 -10.26 -10.23 17.57
N SER A 159 -10.80 -10.30 16.35
CA SER A 159 -11.69 -11.35 15.89
C SER A 159 -11.03 -12.20 14.78
N SER A 160 -11.74 -13.20 14.26
CA SER A 160 -11.26 -14.08 13.19
C SER A 160 -11.95 -13.76 11.86
N PRO A 161 -11.67 -12.61 11.22
CA PRO A 161 -12.30 -12.26 9.98
C PRO A 161 -11.74 -13.11 8.83
N LEU A 162 -12.50 -13.16 7.72
CA LEU A 162 -12.00 -13.70 6.47
C LEU A 162 -11.04 -12.67 5.84
N LYS A 163 -9.85 -13.12 5.43
CA LYS A 163 -8.79 -12.25 4.93
C LYS A 163 -8.27 -12.76 3.60
N LEU A 164 -7.99 -11.82 2.70
CA LEU A 164 -7.31 -12.10 1.45
C LEU A 164 -6.12 -11.16 1.31
N GLN A 165 -4.92 -11.72 1.38
CA GLN A 165 -3.69 -10.96 1.29
C GLN A 165 -2.96 -11.26 -0.01
N LYS A 166 -2.53 -10.22 -0.72
CA LYS A 166 -1.63 -10.32 -1.87
C LYS A 166 -0.45 -9.36 -1.74
N ALA A 167 0.62 -9.69 -2.45
CA ALA A 167 1.82 -8.89 -2.51
C ALA A 167 2.44 -8.96 -3.90
N THR A 168 3.11 -7.90 -4.31
CA THR A 168 3.88 -7.88 -5.56
C THR A 168 5.16 -8.69 -5.42
N GLY A 169 5.95 -8.80 -6.49
CA GLY A 169 7.38 -9.10 -6.37
C GLY A 169 8.14 -7.98 -5.64
N VAL A 170 9.41 -8.24 -5.32
CA VAL A 170 10.32 -7.18 -4.84
C VAL A 170 10.68 -6.28 -6.02
N LEU A 171 10.37 -5.00 -5.89
CA LEU A 171 10.78 -3.94 -6.81
C LEU A 171 12.14 -3.42 -6.34
N SER A 172 13.05 -3.14 -7.27
CA SER A 172 14.37 -2.58 -6.95
C SER A 172 14.61 -1.28 -7.71
N SER A 173 15.33 -0.33 -7.11
CA SER A 173 15.94 0.76 -7.87
C SER A 173 17.12 0.24 -8.70
N ILE A 174 17.42 0.95 -9.78
CA ILE A 174 18.54 0.65 -10.69
C ILE A 174 19.79 1.40 -10.21
#